data_AF-A0A377XCA5-F1
#
_entry.id   AF-A0A377XCA5-F1
#
_cell.length_a   1.000
_cell.length_b   1.000
_cell.length_c   1.000
_cell.angle_alpha   90.00
_cell.angle_beta   90.00
_cell.angle_gamma   90.00
#
_symmetry.space_group_name_H-M   'P 1'
#
loop_
_entity.id
_entity.type
_entity.pdbx_description
1 polymer ?
#
loop_
_entity_poly.entity_id
_entity_poly.type
_entity_poly.pdbx_seq_one_letter_code
_entity_poly.pdbx_strand_id
1 'polypeptide(L)'
;MNQLDSIKQFTTVVADSGDIESIRHYHPEDATTNPSLLLKAAGLASYSGLIDDAIAWAKKQGGGREAQVAHACDKLAVNFGAEILKSIPGRVSTEVDARLSFNREKSIEKARHLVALYQEMGIDKSRILIKLASTWEGLRAAEVLEKEGIHCNLTLLFSFAPGPGLRRGRGLSHLPVRWGVFMTGIRRANRWSLTWWRKIRG
;
A
#
# COMPACT_ATOMS: atom_id res chain seq x y z
N MET A 1 17.43 28.22 3.38
CA MET A 1 17.19 26.84 3.87
C MET A 1 15.89 26.87 4.64
N ASN A 2 14.85 26.19 4.16
CA ASN A 2 13.56 26.12 4.86
C ASN A 2 13.57 24.97 5.89
N GLN A 3 12.51 24.83 6.69
CA GLN A 3 12.42 23.78 7.73
C GLN A 3 12.53 22.36 7.16
N LEU A 4 12.01 22.12 5.95
CA LEU A 4 12.08 20.83 5.27
C LEU A 4 13.52 20.50 4.88
N ASP A 5 14.26 21.47 4.33
CA ASP A 5 15.68 21.31 3.98
C ASP A 5 16.54 20.98 5.22
N SER A 6 16.24 21.60 6.36
CA SER A 6 16.92 21.31 7.62
C SER A 6 16.64 19.88 8.11
N ILE A 7 15.40 19.40 8.03
CA ILE A 7 15.07 18.02 8.47
C ILE A 7 15.70 16.96 7.55
N LYS A 8 15.81 17.23 6.24
CA LYS A 8 16.47 16.32 5.28
C LYS A 8 17.92 15.98 5.65
N GLN A 9 18.59 16.81 6.44
CA GLN A 9 19.95 16.55 6.94
C GLN A 9 20.01 15.45 8.02
N PHE A 10 18.90 15.23 8.74
CA PHE A 10 18.85 14.32 9.89
C PHE A 10 17.95 13.11 9.65
N THR A 11 17.04 13.18 8.67
CA THR A 11 16.03 12.15 8.46
C THR A 11 15.65 12.03 6.99
N THR A 12 15.47 10.79 6.54
CA THR A 12 14.89 10.47 5.24
C THR A 12 13.42 10.91 5.21
N VAL A 13 13.10 11.88 4.35
CA VAL A 13 11.74 12.37 4.18
C VAL A 13 10.94 11.44 3.28
N VAL A 14 9.73 11.09 3.73
CA VAL A 14 8.76 10.25 3.02
C VAL A 14 7.46 11.03 2.87
N ALA A 15 6.85 11.00 1.68
CA ALA A 15 5.55 11.63 1.46
C ALA A 15 4.39 10.65 1.73
N ASP A 16 3.45 11.02 2.60
CA ASP A 16 2.23 10.24 2.86
C ASP A 16 1.05 10.81 2.06
N SER A 17 0.96 10.44 0.78
CA SER A 17 -0.04 10.97 -0.14
C SER A 17 -0.33 10.01 -1.30
N GLY A 18 -1.55 10.09 -1.85
CA GLY A 18 -1.89 9.54 -3.17
C GLY A 18 -1.88 10.61 -4.27
N ASP A 19 -1.64 11.87 -3.91
CA ASP A 19 -1.55 13.00 -4.85
C ASP A 19 -0.12 13.13 -5.37
N ILE A 20 0.07 12.69 -6.61
CA ILE A 20 1.36 12.59 -7.30
C ILE A 20 1.99 13.97 -7.49
N GLU A 21 1.20 15.01 -7.77
CA GLU A 21 1.71 16.38 -7.92
C GLU A 21 2.35 16.89 -6.63
N SER A 22 1.68 16.66 -5.49
CA SER A 22 2.27 17.00 -4.18
C SER A 22 3.54 16.21 -3.91
N ILE A 23 3.62 14.94 -4.32
CA ILE A 23 4.84 14.12 -4.15
C ILE A 23 5.99 14.69 -4.99
N ARG A 24 5.72 15.03 -6.26
CA ARG A 24 6.71 15.64 -7.16
C ARG A 24 7.26 16.94 -6.58
N HIS A 25 6.40 17.79 -6.01
CA HIS A 25 6.79 19.08 -5.48
C HIS A 25 7.82 19.00 -4.33
N TYR A 26 7.70 18.02 -3.44
CA TYR A 26 8.56 17.94 -2.24
C TYR A 26 9.82 17.07 -2.41
N HIS A 27 9.94 16.36 -3.53
CA HIS A 27 11.04 15.44 -3.84
C HIS A 27 11.43 14.56 -2.62
N PRO A 28 10.51 13.71 -2.12
CA PRO A 28 10.80 12.79 -1.03
C PRO A 28 11.63 11.61 -1.51
N GLU A 29 12.25 10.88 -0.58
CA GLU A 29 12.97 9.64 -0.88
C GLU A 29 11.98 8.53 -1.23
N ASP A 30 10.98 8.33 -0.36
CA ASP A 30 9.95 7.31 -0.49
C ASP A 30 8.56 7.95 -0.49
N ALA A 31 7.53 7.16 -0.82
CA ALA A 31 6.14 7.54 -0.59
C ALA A 31 5.33 6.42 0.04
N THR A 32 4.33 6.79 0.84
CA THR A 32 3.36 5.88 1.43
C THR A 32 1.97 6.19 0.92
N THR A 33 1.27 5.14 0.50
CA THR A 33 -0.16 5.21 0.25
C THR A 33 -0.91 4.41 1.31
N ASN A 34 -2.23 4.62 1.36
CA ASN A 34 -3.15 3.81 2.11
C ASN A 34 -4.54 3.90 1.44
N PRO A 35 -5.50 3.06 1.83
CA PRO A 35 -6.84 3.07 1.27
C PRO A 35 -7.50 4.46 1.24
N SER A 36 -7.37 5.24 2.32
CA SER A 36 -7.99 6.57 2.39
C SER A 36 -7.35 7.58 1.44
N LEU A 37 -6.04 7.53 1.27
CA LEU A 37 -5.28 8.41 0.38
C LEU A 37 -5.61 8.13 -1.09
N LEU A 38 -5.66 6.85 -1.49
CA LEU A 38 -6.04 6.45 -2.84
C LEU A 38 -7.49 6.82 -3.16
N LEU A 39 -8.41 6.63 -2.20
CA LEU A 39 -9.80 7.05 -2.38
C LEU A 39 -9.92 8.56 -2.62
N LYS A 40 -9.14 9.37 -1.87
CA LYS A 40 -9.11 10.82 -2.06
C LYS A 40 -8.54 11.17 -3.44
N ALA A 41 -7.43 10.56 -3.82
CA ALA A 41 -6.77 10.80 -5.11
C ALA A 41 -7.66 10.39 -6.29
N ALA A 42 -8.33 9.24 -6.22
CA ALA A 42 -9.27 8.78 -7.25
C ALA A 42 -10.51 9.69 -7.43
N GLY A 43 -10.72 10.66 -6.53
CA GLY A 43 -11.71 11.72 -6.68
C GLY A 43 -11.26 12.87 -7.59
N LEU A 44 -9.96 12.98 -7.88
CA LEU A 44 -9.37 14.05 -8.68
C LEU A 44 -9.46 13.71 -10.18
N ALA A 45 -9.92 14.66 -10.99
CA ALA A 45 -10.10 14.47 -12.43
C ALA A 45 -8.79 14.09 -13.16
N SER A 46 -7.67 14.62 -12.70
CA SER A 46 -6.33 14.38 -13.26
C SER A 46 -5.90 12.92 -13.22
N TYR A 47 -6.52 12.08 -12.39
CA TYR A 47 -6.18 10.66 -12.25
C TYR A 47 -7.24 9.72 -12.85
N SER A 48 -8.18 10.26 -13.63
CA SER A 48 -9.22 9.48 -14.34
C SER A 48 -8.64 8.38 -15.23
N GLY A 49 -7.57 8.67 -15.98
CA GLY A 49 -6.91 7.67 -16.83
C GLY A 49 -6.39 6.44 -16.06
N LEU A 50 -5.93 6.60 -14.82
CA LEU A 50 -5.49 5.46 -13.99
C LEU A 50 -6.67 4.58 -13.56
N ILE A 51 -7.84 5.19 -13.36
CA ILE A 51 -9.09 4.51 -13.00
C ILE A 51 -9.63 3.74 -14.20
N ASP A 52 -9.67 4.38 -15.37
CA ASP A 52 -10.19 3.77 -16.59
C ASP A 52 -9.33 2.57 -17.01
N ASP A 53 -8.00 2.68 -16.91
CA ASP A 53 -7.09 1.56 -17.12
C ASP A 53 -7.37 0.40 -16.14
N ALA A 54 -7.52 0.69 -14.86
CA ALA A 54 -7.79 -0.33 -13.85
C ALA A 54 -9.13 -1.05 -14.09
N ILE A 55 -10.18 -0.31 -14.48
CA ILE A 55 -11.49 -0.89 -14.84
C ILE A 55 -11.38 -1.74 -16.10
N ALA A 56 -10.70 -1.25 -17.13
CA ALA A 56 -10.51 -1.97 -18.39
C ALA A 56 -9.72 -3.27 -18.17
N TRP A 57 -8.65 -3.22 -17.37
CA TRP A 57 -7.87 -4.38 -16.98
C TRP A 57 -8.71 -5.39 -16.19
N ALA A 58 -9.50 -4.92 -15.22
CA ALA A 58 -10.34 -5.79 -14.39
C ALA A 58 -11.43 -6.51 -15.18
N LYS A 59 -12.05 -5.86 -16.17
CA LYS A 59 -13.03 -6.49 -17.07
C LYS A 59 -12.42 -7.65 -17.85
N LYS A 60 -11.14 -7.57 -18.23
CA LYS A 60 -10.42 -8.64 -18.94
C LYS A 60 -10.12 -9.86 -18.06
N GLN A 61 -10.05 -9.69 -16.74
CA GLN A 61 -9.88 -10.82 -15.80
C GLN A 61 -11.16 -11.68 -15.70
N GLY A 62 -12.30 -11.18 -16.17
CA GLY A 62 -13.58 -11.88 -16.11
C GLY A 62 -14.17 -11.92 -14.70
N GLY A 63 -14.99 -12.93 -14.44
CA GLY A 63 -15.71 -13.09 -13.17
C GLY A 63 -16.92 -12.16 -13.00
N GLY A 64 -17.62 -12.35 -11.88
CA GLY A 64 -18.78 -11.53 -11.52
C GLY A 64 -18.40 -10.09 -11.14
N ARG A 65 -19.40 -9.22 -11.02
CA ARG A 65 -19.20 -7.79 -10.73
C ARG A 65 -18.35 -7.52 -9.50
N GLU A 66 -18.52 -8.28 -8.43
CA GLU A 66 -17.74 -8.11 -7.19
C GLU A 66 -16.26 -8.45 -7.38
N ALA A 67 -15.96 -9.51 -8.15
CA ALA A 67 -14.59 -9.87 -8.50
C ALA A 67 -13.94 -8.78 -9.35
N GLN A 68 -14.64 -8.27 -10.36
CA GLN A 68 -14.14 -7.16 -11.19
C GLN A 68 -13.87 -5.90 -10.37
N VAL A 69 -14.71 -5.57 -9.38
CA VAL A 69 -14.46 -4.44 -8.48
C VAL A 69 -13.20 -4.68 -7.66
N ALA A 70 -13.01 -5.88 -7.10
CA ALA A 70 -11.81 -6.21 -6.34
C ALA A 70 -10.54 -6.12 -7.22
N HIS A 71 -10.58 -6.67 -8.43
CA HIS A 71 -9.50 -6.57 -9.40
C HIS A 71 -9.18 -5.12 -9.78
N ALA A 72 -10.19 -4.29 -10.00
CA ALA A 72 -10.01 -2.88 -10.32
C ALA A 72 -9.38 -2.11 -9.16
N CYS A 73 -9.76 -2.40 -7.91
CA CYS A 73 -9.17 -1.78 -6.73
C CYS A 73 -7.68 -2.13 -6.59
N ASP A 74 -7.31 -3.40 -6.75
CA ASP A 74 -5.92 -3.85 -6.68
C ASP A 74 -5.08 -3.21 -7.79
N LYS A 75 -5.59 -3.27 -9.04
CA LYS A 75 -4.91 -2.68 -10.20
C LYS A 75 -4.77 -1.16 -10.06
N LEU A 76 -5.77 -0.47 -9.54
CA LEU A 76 -5.71 0.97 -9.30
C LEU A 76 -4.63 1.32 -8.27
N ALA A 77 -4.54 0.58 -7.16
CA ALA A 77 -3.50 0.81 -6.15
C ALA A 77 -2.09 0.66 -6.75
N VAL A 78 -1.90 -0.36 -7.59
CA VAL A 78 -0.65 -0.60 -8.31
C VAL A 78 -0.38 0.50 -9.34
N ASN A 79 -1.39 0.95 -10.10
CA ASN A 79 -1.26 2.03 -11.08
C ASN A 79 -0.81 3.33 -10.42
N PHE A 80 -1.38 3.68 -9.26
CA PHE A 80 -0.93 4.83 -8.48
C PHE A 80 0.51 4.67 -8.00
N GLY A 81 0.86 3.52 -7.42
CA GLY A 81 2.23 3.33 -6.94
C GLY A 81 3.26 3.32 -8.07
N ALA A 82 2.91 2.78 -9.23
CA ALA A 82 3.75 2.84 -10.43
C ALA A 82 3.98 4.29 -10.91
N GLU A 83 2.94 5.12 -10.89
CA GLU A 83 3.06 6.53 -11.25
C GLU A 83 3.87 7.35 -10.23
N ILE A 84 3.70 7.04 -8.94
CA ILE A 84 4.50 7.61 -7.84
C ILE A 84 5.99 7.26 -8.01
N LEU A 85 6.31 6.01 -8.35
CA LEU A 85 7.69 5.53 -8.51
C LEU A 85 8.47 6.23 -9.63
N LYS A 86 7.78 6.85 -10.59
CA LYS A 86 8.42 7.73 -11.59
C LYS A 86 8.95 9.04 -11.00
N SER A 87 8.44 9.42 -9.83
CA SER A 87 8.69 10.73 -9.19
C SER A 87 9.60 10.66 -7.96
N ILE A 88 9.96 9.45 -7.51
CA ILE A 88 10.78 9.22 -6.30
C ILE A 88 11.93 8.26 -6.60
N PRO A 89 13.10 8.40 -5.96
CA PRO A 89 14.23 7.47 -6.12
C PRO A 89 14.04 6.17 -5.33
N GLY A 90 13.37 6.23 -4.19
CA GLY A 90 13.17 5.11 -3.27
C GLY A 90 11.92 4.30 -3.57
N ARG A 91 11.20 3.92 -2.51
CA ARG A 91 10.15 2.90 -2.52
C ARG A 91 8.75 3.49 -2.36
N VAL A 92 7.76 2.77 -2.86
CA VAL A 92 6.34 3.06 -2.58
C VAL A 92 5.73 2.01 -1.66
N SER A 93 5.02 2.44 -0.62
CA SER A 93 4.21 1.53 0.20
C SER A 93 2.79 1.40 -0.36
N THR A 94 2.39 0.16 -0.63
CA THR A 94 1.03 -0.20 -1.11
C THR A 94 0.36 -1.12 -0.10
N GLU A 95 -0.83 -0.76 0.35
CA GLU A 95 -1.52 -1.46 1.43
C GLU A 95 -2.38 -2.62 0.94
N VAL A 96 -2.23 -3.77 1.59
CA VAL A 96 -3.16 -4.91 1.45
C VAL A 96 -4.53 -4.51 1.97
N ASP A 97 -5.58 -5.09 1.39
CA ASP A 97 -6.95 -4.89 1.84
C ASP A 97 -7.08 -5.15 3.35
N ALA A 98 -7.44 -4.10 4.10
CA ALA A 98 -7.57 -4.14 5.54
C ALA A 98 -8.60 -5.18 6.03
N ARG A 99 -9.55 -5.61 5.20
CA ARG A 99 -10.49 -6.70 5.52
C ARG A 99 -9.79 -8.05 5.73
N LEU A 100 -8.57 -8.20 5.21
CA LEU A 100 -7.76 -9.40 5.34
C LEU A 100 -6.85 -9.37 6.59
N SER A 101 -6.88 -8.30 7.39
CA SER A 101 -5.95 -8.11 8.52
C SER A 101 -5.94 -9.24 9.55
N PHE A 102 -7.01 -10.03 9.66
CA PHE A 102 -7.11 -11.17 10.57
C PHE A 102 -7.08 -12.52 9.83
N ASN A 103 -6.56 -12.54 8.60
CA ASN A 103 -6.38 -13.74 7.80
C ASN A 103 -4.97 -13.74 7.19
N ARG A 104 -4.09 -14.57 7.77
CA ARG A 104 -2.67 -14.64 7.42
C ARG A 104 -2.49 -15.07 5.97
N GLU A 105 -3.13 -16.17 5.57
CA GLU A 105 -2.98 -16.78 4.25
C GLU A 105 -3.46 -15.83 3.15
N LYS A 106 -4.66 -15.26 3.32
CA LYS A 106 -5.20 -14.28 2.36
C LYS A 106 -4.37 -13.00 2.29
N SER A 107 -3.76 -12.58 3.40
CA SER A 107 -2.83 -11.43 3.40
C SER A 107 -1.57 -11.72 2.59
N ILE A 108 -0.99 -12.92 2.73
CA ILE A 108 0.18 -13.35 1.96
C ILE A 108 -0.18 -13.46 0.47
N GLU A 109 -1.29 -14.10 0.14
CA GLU A 109 -1.78 -14.23 -1.24
C GLU A 109 -2.00 -12.86 -1.89
N LYS A 110 -2.66 -11.94 -1.17
CA LYS A 110 -2.90 -10.58 -1.66
C LYS A 110 -1.59 -9.81 -1.85
N ALA A 111 -0.65 -9.92 -0.91
CA ALA A 111 0.66 -9.29 -1.02
C ALA A 111 1.41 -9.77 -2.28
N ARG A 112 1.48 -11.08 -2.50
CA ARG A 112 2.11 -11.67 -3.70
C ARG A 112 1.41 -11.22 -4.98
N HIS A 113 0.08 -11.18 -4.97
CA HIS A 113 -0.70 -10.69 -6.11
C HIS A 113 -0.36 -9.24 -6.46
N LEU A 114 -0.29 -8.34 -5.46
CA LEU A 114 0.08 -6.95 -5.69
C LEU A 114 1.51 -6.83 -6.25
N VAL A 115 2.47 -7.59 -5.72
CA VAL A 115 3.84 -7.61 -6.25
C VAL A 115 3.87 -8.11 -7.70
N ALA A 116 3.12 -9.16 -8.03
CA ALA A 116 3.03 -9.67 -9.40
C ALA A 116 2.51 -8.60 -10.38
N LEU A 117 1.47 -7.86 -9.98
CA LEU A 117 0.94 -6.75 -10.79
C LEU A 117 1.97 -5.63 -11.02
N TYR A 118 2.82 -5.34 -10.04
CA TYR A 118 3.94 -4.41 -10.23
C TYR A 118 4.98 -4.96 -11.21
N GLN A 119 5.32 -6.24 -11.11
CA GLN A 119 6.28 -6.89 -11.99
C GLN A 119 5.78 -6.94 -13.44
N GLU A 120 4.48 -7.15 -13.66
CA GLU A 120 3.84 -7.02 -14.99
C GLU A 120 4.05 -5.63 -15.61
N MET A 121 4.25 -4.59 -14.80
CA MET A 121 4.56 -3.24 -15.23
C MET A 121 6.07 -2.95 -15.31
N GLY A 122 6.92 -3.98 -15.16
CA GLY A 122 8.38 -3.84 -15.19
C GLY A 122 8.98 -3.23 -13.92
N ILE A 123 8.24 -3.18 -12.82
CA ILE A 123 8.71 -2.62 -11.55
C ILE A 123 9.30 -3.74 -10.68
N ASP A 124 10.57 -3.56 -10.31
CA ASP A 124 11.26 -4.51 -9.43
C ASP A 124 10.71 -4.47 -7.99
N LYS A 125 10.60 -5.63 -7.36
CA LYS A 125 10.04 -5.75 -6.01
C LYS A 125 10.83 -4.98 -4.95
N SER A 126 12.11 -4.68 -5.18
CA SER A 126 12.92 -3.84 -4.28
C SER A 126 12.44 -2.39 -4.18
N ARG A 127 11.64 -1.90 -5.15
CA ARG A 127 11.00 -0.58 -5.15
C ARG A 127 9.67 -0.55 -4.40
N ILE A 128 9.23 -1.66 -3.82
CA ILE A 128 7.89 -1.82 -3.25
C ILE A 128 8.00 -2.18 -1.77
N LEU A 129 7.11 -1.61 -0.97
CA LEU A 129 6.82 -2.08 0.38
C LEU A 129 5.35 -2.51 0.46
N ILE A 130 5.11 -3.77 0.82
CA ILE A 130 3.74 -4.24 1.08
C ILE A 130 3.33 -3.85 2.49
N LYS A 131 2.29 -3.02 2.58
CA LYS A 131 1.83 -2.47 3.85
C LYS A 131 0.72 -3.33 4.44
N LEU A 132 0.91 -3.74 5.70
CA LEU A 132 0.06 -4.67 6.44
C LEU A 132 -0.29 -4.09 7.81
N ALA A 133 -1.51 -4.30 8.28
CA ALA A 133 -1.89 -3.96 9.65
C ALA A 133 -1.09 -4.81 10.64
N SER A 134 -0.61 -4.21 11.73
CA SER A 134 0.19 -4.87 12.77
C SER A 134 -0.66 -5.73 13.72
N THR A 135 -1.57 -6.53 13.18
CA THR A 135 -2.24 -7.64 13.89
C THR A 135 -1.27 -8.81 14.03
N TRP A 136 -1.66 -9.83 14.81
CA TRP A 136 -0.86 -11.05 14.91
C TRP A 136 -0.70 -11.74 13.55
N GLU A 137 -1.79 -11.84 12.79
CA GLU A 137 -1.82 -12.45 11.46
C GLU A 137 -0.99 -11.64 10.47
N GLY A 138 -1.05 -10.30 10.53
CA GLY A 138 -0.24 -9.40 9.70
C GLY A 138 1.25 -9.53 9.99
N LEU A 139 1.64 -9.62 11.26
CA LEU A 139 3.03 -9.89 11.67
C LEU A 139 3.54 -11.23 11.13
N ARG A 140 2.72 -12.29 11.21
CA ARG A 140 3.08 -13.62 10.70
C ARG A 140 3.10 -13.68 9.17
N ALA A 141 2.23 -12.91 8.51
CA ALA A 141 2.27 -12.75 7.06
C ALA A 141 3.57 -12.06 6.62
N ALA A 142 3.94 -10.95 7.28
CA ALA A 142 5.17 -10.22 6.97
C ALA A 142 6.43 -11.08 7.16
N GLU A 143 6.48 -11.95 8.18
CA GLU A 143 7.60 -12.88 8.38
C GLU A 143 7.80 -13.82 7.17
N VAL A 144 6.71 -14.34 6.60
CA VAL A 144 6.77 -15.21 5.41
C VAL A 144 7.19 -14.41 4.19
N LEU A 145 6.59 -13.24 3.98
CA LEU A 145 6.86 -12.38 2.83
C LEU A 145 8.32 -11.89 2.79
N GLU A 146 8.90 -11.52 3.93
CA GLU A 146 10.30 -11.09 3.99
C GLU A 146 11.28 -12.23 3.64
N LYS A 147 10.96 -13.48 4.03
CA LYS A 147 11.74 -14.67 3.61
C LYS A 147 11.68 -14.90 2.09
N GLU A 148 10.66 -14.39 1.42
CA GLU A 148 10.49 -14.41 -0.03
C GLU A 148 11.10 -13.16 -0.72
N GLY A 149 11.71 -12.26 0.06
CA GLY A 149 12.23 -10.99 -0.40
C GLY A 149 11.14 -10.00 -0.83
N ILE A 150 9.93 -10.12 -0.27
CA ILE A 150 8.86 -9.12 -0.38
C ILE A 150 8.89 -8.27 0.89
N HIS A 151 9.44 -7.07 0.75
CA HIS A 151 9.61 -6.17 1.89
C HIS A 151 8.29 -5.59 2.37
N CYS A 152 8.13 -5.52 3.69
CA CYS A 152 6.88 -5.14 4.33
C CYS A 152 7.00 -3.82 5.11
N ASN A 153 5.89 -3.08 5.16
CA ASN A 153 5.67 -1.93 6.03
C ASN A 153 4.55 -2.26 7.01
N LEU A 154 4.91 -2.51 8.28
CA LEU A 154 3.92 -2.79 9.31
C LEU A 154 3.35 -1.48 9.86
N THR A 155 2.04 -1.29 9.67
CA THR A 155 1.29 -0.06 10.03
C THR A 155 0.31 -0.32 11.17
N LEU A 156 -0.34 0.73 11.68
CA LEU A 156 -1.33 0.64 12.77
C LEU A 156 -0.74 0.03 14.05
N LEU A 157 0.53 0.34 14.32
CA LEU A 157 1.25 -0.07 15.52
C LEU A 157 0.99 0.96 16.64
N PHE A 158 0.21 0.58 17.66
CA PHE A 158 -0.21 1.49 18.74
C PHE A 158 0.27 1.08 20.13
N SER A 159 0.69 -0.17 20.30
CA SER A 159 0.99 -0.72 21.61
C SER A 159 2.43 -1.21 21.68
N PHE A 160 3.07 -0.97 22.82
CA PHE A 160 4.31 -1.63 23.21
C PHE A 160 4.12 -3.12 23.47
N ALA A 161 2.87 -3.61 23.46
CA ALA A 161 2.55 -5.01 23.65
C ALA A 161 3.48 -5.84 22.77
N PRO A 162 4.40 -6.61 23.37
CA PRO A 162 5.05 -7.63 22.62
C PRO A 162 3.91 -8.57 22.23
N GLY A 163 3.48 -8.54 20.95
CA GLY A 163 2.58 -9.56 20.45
C GLY A 163 3.10 -10.93 20.89
N PRO A 164 2.29 -11.98 21.05
CA PRO A 164 2.70 -13.25 21.68
C PRO A 164 3.94 -13.98 21.09
N GLY A 165 4.67 -13.41 20.13
CA GLY A 165 6.00 -13.81 19.67
C GLY A 165 7.04 -12.68 19.56
N LEU A 166 6.84 -11.54 20.25
CA LEU A 166 7.82 -10.46 20.43
C LEU A 166 8.55 -10.58 21.80
N ARG A 167 8.22 -11.61 22.60
CA ARG A 167 9.00 -11.97 23.80
C ARG A 167 10.24 -12.74 23.37
N ARG A 168 11.40 -12.08 23.44
CA ARG A 168 12.77 -12.64 23.53
C ARG A 168 12.89 -14.10 23.03
N GLY A 169 12.87 -14.25 21.70
CA GLY A 169 13.07 -15.54 21.04
C GLY A 169 13.17 -15.32 19.53
N ARG A 170 14.40 -15.25 19.02
CA ARG A 170 14.84 -15.36 17.62
C ARG A 170 13.70 -15.33 16.57
N GLY A 171 13.50 -14.20 15.87
CA GLY A 171 12.64 -14.20 14.68
C GLY A 171 12.42 -12.85 13.99
N LEU A 172 12.15 -11.78 14.74
CA LEU A 172 11.78 -10.47 14.14
C LEU A 172 12.90 -9.41 14.18
N SER A 173 13.94 -9.59 15.01
CA SER A 173 15.08 -8.66 15.11
C SER A 173 16.04 -8.69 13.92
N HIS A 174 15.88 -9.64 13.00
CA HIS A 174 16.75 -9.82 11.83
C HIS A 174 16.03 -9.60 10.49
N LEU A 175 14.72 -9.30 10.51
CA LEU A 175 13.97 -9.03 9.30
C LEU A 175 14.02 -7.52 9.02
N PRO A 176 14.33 -7.08 7.78
CA PRO A 176 14.41 -5.67 7.41
C PRO A 176 13.00 -5.06 7.25
N VAL A 177 12.12 -5.28 8.23
CA VAL A 177 10.75 -4.75 8.22
C VAL A 177 10.78 -3.29 8.64
N ARG A 178 10.22 -2.42 7.80
CA ARG A 178 10.08 -1.01 8.16
C ARG A 178 8.85 -0.84 9.06
N TRP A 179 9.06 -0.26 10.23
CA TRP A 179 7.99 0.08 11.16
C TRP A 179 7.50 1.50 10.87
N GLY A 180 6.26 1.63 10.42
CA GLY A 180 5.62 2.92 10.18
C GLY A 180 4.50 3.14 11.19
N VAL A 181 4.66 4.10 12.10
CA VAL A 181 3.54 4.55 12.96
C VAL A 181 2.80 5.66 12.21
N PHE A 182 1.73 5.30 11.50
CA PHE A 182 0.87 6.28 10.82
C PHE A 182 -0.57 6.17 11.32
N MET A 183 -1.05 7.24 11.97
CA MET A 183 -2.39 7.31 12.56
C MET A 183 -3.39 7.94 11.58
N THR A 184 -3.91 7.18 10.61
CA THR A 184 -5.06 7.63 9.81
C THR A 184 -6.11 6.53 9.55
N GLY A 185 -7.23 6.60 10.30
CA GLY A 185 -8.58 6.39 9.75
C GLY A 185 -9.09 4.98 9.42
N ILE A 186 -9.18 4.05 10.39
CA ILE A 186 -9.90 2.75 10.22
C ILE A 186 -11.41 2.94 9.93
N ARG A 187 -12.02 4.09 10.28
CA ARG A 187 -13.48 4.30 10.16
C ARG A 187 -14.03 4.41 8.72
N ARG A 188 -13.21 4.45 7.66
CA ARG A 188 -13.68 4.68 6.27
C ARG A 188 -13.68 3.46 5.34
N ALA A 189 -13.18 2.30 5.76
CA ALA A 189 -13.12 1.10 4.92
C ALA A 189 -14.50 0.63 4.40
N ASN A 190 -15.56 0.78 5.19
CA ASN A 190 -16.93 0.36 4.78
C ASN A 190 -17.57 1.23 3.68
N ARG A 191 -16.99 2.38 3.32
CA ARG A 191 -17.49 3.25 2.23
C ARG A 191 -16.94 2.89 0.85
N TRP A 192 -16.00 1.95 0.79
CA TRP A 192 -15.30 1.52 -0.42
C TRP A 192 -16.24 0.97 -1.49
N SER A 193 -17.11 0.02 -1.11
CA SER A 193 -18.03 -0.64 -2.05
C SER A 193 -19.10 0.29 -2.59
N LEU A 194 -19.67 1.15 -1.74
CA LEU A 194 -20.82 2.02 -2.05
C LEU A 194 -20.49 3.19 -2.99
N THR A 195 -19.32 3.80 -2.84
CA THR A 195 -18.93 4.98 -3.64
C THR A 195 -18.54 4.57 -5.07
N TRP A 196 -17.85 3.44 -5.21
CA TRP A 196 -17.57 2.81 -6.50
C TRP A 196 -18.79 2.21 -7.18
N TRP A 197 -19.75 1.70 -6.39
CA TRP A 197 -21.06 1.23 -6.89
C TRP A 197 -21.83 2.27 -7.69
N ARG A 198 -21.57 3.57 -7.46
CA ARG A 198 -22.22 4.67 -8.19
C ARG A 198 -21.47 5.05 -9.48
N LYS A 199 -20.14 4.94 -9.53
CA LYS A 199 -19.34 5.22 -10.74
C LYS A 199 -19.42 4.11 -11.79
N ILE A 200 -19.51 2.84 -11.38
CA ILE A 200 -19.66 1.68 -12.31
C ILE A 200 -21.13 1.50 -12.78
N ARG A 201 -22.02 2.45 -12.48
CA ARG A 201 -23.42 2.42 -12.94
C ARG A 201 -23.67 3.26 -14.20
N GLY A 202 -22.62 3.89 -14.76
CA GLY A 202 -22.64 4.42 -16.11
C GLY A 202 -22.59 3.28 -17.12
#